data_AF-A0A2H6G0E0-F1
#
_entry.id   AF-A0A2H6G0E0-F1
#
_cell.length_a   1.000
_cell.length_b   1.000
_cell.length_c   1.000
_cell.angle_alpha   90.00
_cell.angle_beta   90.00
_cell.angle_gamma   90.00
#
_symmetry.space_group_name_H-M   'P 1'
#
loop_
_entity.id
_entity.type
_entity.pdbx_description
1 polymer ?
#
loop_
_entity_poly.entity_id
_entity_poly.type
_entity_poly.pdbx_seq_one_letter_code
_entity_poly.pdbx_strand_id
1 'polypeptide(L)'
;MERVILGKFRQFICSSCGYDTELMAVGQASKFQGMEMVLYSCSNCRSLGSAWQGGERPLMCAYCYHEEVDVLDPEISNIECPRCEMPGRVERPEGEWE
;
A
#
# COMPACT_ATOMS: atom_id res chain seq x y z
N MET A 1 15.04 20.43 -13.67
CA MET A 1 13.83 19.58 -13.76
C MET A 1 13.96 18.52 -12.69
N GLU A 2 13.13 18.59 -11.65
CA GLU A 2 13.13 17.57 -10.60
C GLU A 2 12.43 16.32 -11.15
N ARG A 3 13.11 15.17 -11.11
CA ARG A 3 12.52 13.88 -11.50
C ARG A 3 11.38 13.57 -10.53
N VAL A 4 10.15 13.56 -11.05
CA VAL A 4 9.02 12.94 -10.36
C VAL A 4 9.28 11.44 -10.39
N ILE A 5 9.64 10.85 -9.26
CA ILE A 5 9.68 9.39 -9.11
C ILE A 5 8.25 8.96 -8.81
N LEU A 6 7.59 8.38 -9.82
CA LEU A 6 6.29 7.74 -9.64
C LEU A 6 6.44 6.58 -8.66
N GLY A 7 5.46 6.44 -7.76
CA GLY A 7 5.48 5.35 -6.80
C GLY A 7 5.46 3.99 -7.48
N LYS A 8 6.23 3.02 -6.97
CA LYS A 8 6.34 1.70 -7.60
C LYS A 8 5.16 0.82 -7.17
N PHE A 9 4.47 0.18 -8.11
CA PHE A 9 3.50 -0.86 -7.77
C PHE A 9 4.21 -2.05 -7.11
N ARG A 10 3.63 -2.56 -6.03
CA ARG A 10 4.05 -3.81 -5.40
C ARG A 10 2.83 -4.69 -5.23
N GLN A 11 2.92 -5.95 -5.63
CA GLN A 11 1.84 -6.90 -5.41
C GLN A 11 1.95 -7.45 -3.99
N PHE A 12 0.84 -7.52 -3.27
CA PHE A 12 0.79 -8.34 -2.06
C PHE A 12 0.28 -9.72 -2.43
N ILE A 13 0.99 -10.76 -1.99
CA ILE A 13 0.55 -12.14 -2.10
C ILE A 13 0.76 -12.81 -0.74
N CYS A 14 -0.31 -13.41 -0.21
CA CYS A 14 -0.23 -14.25 0.97
C CYS A 14 0.12 -15.69 0.58
N SER A 15 1.31 -16.16 0.98
CA SER A 15 1.74 -17.54 0.72
C SER A 15 0.91 -18.60 1.46
N SER A 16 0.11 -18.22 2.46
CA SER A 16 -0.71 -19.16 3.24
C SER A 16 -2.10 -19.40 2.63
N CYS A 17 -2.81 -18.34 2.22
CA CYS A 17 -4.20 -18.46 1.75
C CYS A 17 -4.39 -18.06 0.27
N GLY A 18 -3.32 -17.62 -0.39
CA GLY A 18 -3.36 -17.17 -1.79
C GLY A 18 -4.10 -15.86 -2.01
N TYR A 19 -4.43 -15.11 -0.95
CA TYR A 19 -4.97 -13.77 -1.11
C TYR A 19 -3.94 -12.86 -1.78
N ASP A 20 -4.32 -12.25 -2.89
CA ASP A 20 -3.52 -11.30 -3.65
C ASP A 20 -4.26 -9.97 -3.86
N THR A 21 -3.50 -8.89 -3.96
CA THR A 21 -4.01 -7.61 -4.44
C THR A 21 -2.96 -6.89 -5.27
N GLU A 22 -3.38 -6.48 -6.47
CA GLU A 22 -2.57 -5.69 -7.41
C GLU A 22 -2.67 -4.18 -7.13
N LEU A 23 -3.61 -3.74 -6.28
CA LEU A 23 -3.87 -2.32 -6.02
C LEU A 23 -2.95 -1.70 -4.96
N MET A 24 -1.74 -2.22 -4.82
CA MET A 24 -0.74 -1.73 -3.89
C MET A 24 0.38 -0.99 -4.66
N ALA A 25 0.58 0.27 -4.31
CA ALA A 25 1.72 1.07 -4.74
C ALA A 25 2.57 1.46 -3.51
N VAL A 26 3.82 1.02 -3.46
CA VAL A 26 4.82 1.49 -2.50
C VAL A 26 5.69 2.50 -3.21
N GLY A 27 5.30 3.76 -3.12
CA GLY A 27 6.03 4.85 -3.71
C GLY A 27 7.05 5.48 -2.79
N GLN A 28 8.33 5.41 -3.16
CA GLN A 28 9.35 6.28 -2.59
C GLN A 28 9.35 7.59 -3.39
N ALA A 29 8.35 8.45 -3.13
CA ALA A 29 8.23 9.72 -3.82
C ALA A 29 9.09 10.78 -3.14
N SER A 30 9.93 11.47 -3.90
CA SER A 30 10.73 12.59 -3.39
C SER A 30 10.04 13.95 -3.51
N LYS A 31 8.83 14.07 -4.11
CA LYS A 31 8.07 15.34 -4.21
C LYS A 31 6.70 15.18 -4.88
N PHE A 32 5.67 14.90 -4.10
CA PHE A 32 4.39 15.62 -4.22
C PHE A 32 4.41 16.52 -2.99
N GLN A 33 4.53 17.85 -3.14
CA GLN A 33 4.94 18.74 -2.03
C GLN A 33 4.16 18.46 -0.73
N GLY A 34 4.82 17.85 0.26
CA GLY A 34 4.25 17.54 1.58
C GLY A 34 3.42 16.25 1.67
N MET A 35 3.42 15.38 0.65
CA MET A 35 2.73 14.08 0.69
C MET A 35 3.71 12.92 0.50
N GLU A 36 3.47 11.86 1.26
CA GLU A 36 4.14 10.56 1.18
C GLU A 36 3.15 9.48 0.73
N MET A 37 3.61 8.45 0.02
CA MET A 37 2.75 7.32 -0.33
C MET A 37 2.90 6.24 0.74
N VAL A 38 1.80 5.91 1.40
CA VAL A 38 1.79 4.90 2.46
C VAL A 38 0.96 3.69 2.08
N LEU A 39 1.31 2.55 2.66
CA LEU A 39 0.46 1.38 2.67
C LEU A 39 -0.56 1.50 3.79
N TYR A 40 -1.75 0.94 3.58
CA TYR A 40 -2.75 0.86 4.62
C TYR A 40 -3.48 -0.49 4.60
N SER A 41 -4.01 -0.89 5.75
CA SER A 41 -5.05 -1.90 5.88
C SER A 41 -6.38 -1.23 6.27
N CYS A 42 -7.48 -1.72 5.73
CA CYS A 42 -8.81 -1.26 6.11
C CYS A 42 -9.44 -2.24 7.09
N SER A 43 -9.73 -1.78 8.30
CA SER A 43 -10.41 -2.59 9.34
C SER A 43 -11.82 -3.02 8.93
N ASN A 44 -12.52 -2.19 8.14
CA ASN A 44 -13.91 -2.45 7.72
C ASN A 44 -14.03 -3.54 6.65
N CYS A 45 -13.38 -3.37 5.49
CA CYS A 45 -13.48 -4.35 4.39
C CYS A 45 -12.31 -5.35 4.35
N ARG A 46 -11.35 -5.24 5.28
CA ARG A 46 -10.15 -6.08 5.33
C ARG A 46 -9.35 -6.08 4.02
N SER A 47 -9.30 -4.94 3.33
CA SER A 47 -8.46 -4.77 2.15
C SER A 47 -7.09 -4.22 2.53
N LEU A 48 -6.06 -4.57 1.76
CA LEU A 48 -4.80 -3.83 1.71
C LEU A 48 -4.80 -2.86 0.51
N GLY A 49 -4.19 -1.70 0.67
CA GLY A 49 -4.04 -0.73 -0.41
C GLY A 49 -2.93 0.28 -0.15
N SER A 50 -2.83 1.26 -1.02
CA SER A 50 -1.89 2.39 -0.88
C SER A 50 -2.60 3.72 -1.12
N ALA A 51 -2.21 4.76 -0.40
CA ALA A 51 -2.75 6.10 -0.56
C ALA A 51 -1.68 7.16 -0.35
N TRP A 52 -1.86 8.32 -0.97
CA TRP A 52 -1.06 9.51 -0.67
C TRP A 52 -1.52 10.10 0.66
N GLN A 53 -0.64 10.08 1.65
CA GLN A 53 -0.82 10.71 2.95
C GLN A 53 -0.13 12.08 2.94
N GLY A 54 -0.87 13.13 3.27
CA GLY A 54 -0.35 14.50 3.40
C GLY A 54 -1.44 15.54 3.16
N GLY A 55 -1.35 16.67 3.87
CA GLY A 55 -2.41 17.68 3.92
C GLY A 55 -3.47 17.41 5.01
N GLU A 56 -4.64 18.05 4.92
CA GLU A 56 -5.71 18.00 5.94
C GLU A 56 -6.73 16.87 5.76
N ARG A 57 -6.62 16.07 4.70
CA ARG A 57 -7.62 15.03 4.40
C ARG A 57 -7.28 13.71 5.11
N PRO A 58 -8.28 13.04 5.72
CA PRO A 58 -8.09 11.71 6.28
C PRO A 58 -7.75 10.71 5.17
N LEU A 59 -6.94 9.71 5.51
CA LEU A 59 -6.68 8.57 4.63
C LEU A 59 -7.97 7.75 4.53
N MET A 60 -8.35 7.32 3.32
CA MET A 60 -9.57 6.52 3.11
C MET A 60 -9.26 5.24 2.34
N CYS A 61 -10.00 4.18 2.66
CA CYS A 61 -9.96 2.96 1.87
C CYS A 61 -10.46 3.20 0.45
N ALA A 62 -9.68 2.83 -0.56
CA ALA A 62 -10.06 3.00 -1.97
C ALA A 62 -11.20 2.07 -2.41
N TYR A 63 -11.43 0.98 -1.67
CA TYR A 63 -12.49 0.00 -1.98
C TYR A 63 -13.83 0.33 -1.33
N CYS A 64 -13.83 0.63 -0.03
CA CYS A 64 -15.06 0.84 0.73
C CYS A 64 -15.25 2.26 1.25
N TYR A 65 -14.32 3.17 0.96
CA TYR A 65 -14.34 4.59 1.37
C TYR A 65 -14.43 4.82 2.88
N HIS A 66 -14.05 3.82 3.68
CA HIS A 66 -13.96 3.96 5.13
C HIS A 66 -12.79 4.89 5.52
N GLU A 67 -13.06 5.83 6.44
CA GLU A 67 -12.13 6.90 6.86
C GLU A 67 -11.11 6.45 7.93
N GLU A 68 -11.26 5.25 8.48
CA GLU A 68 -10.35 4.67 9.47
C GLU A 68 -9.59 3.50 8.85
N VAL A 69 -8.41 3.81 8.31
CA VAL A 69 -7.47 2.83 7.78
C VAL A 69 -6.18 2.89 8.58
N ASP A 70 -5.61 1.73 8.88
CA ASP A 70 -4.36 1.63 9.62
C ASP A 70 -3.19 1.75 8.66
N VAL A 71 -2.35 2.76 8.87
CA VAL A 71 -1.13 2.96 8.07
C VAL A 71 -0.11 1.89 8.45
N LEU A 72 0.41 1.20 7.44
CA LEU A 72 1.39 0.13 7.59
C LEU A 72 2.79 0.67 7.33
N ASP A 73 3.75 0.31 8.18
CA ASP A 73 5.15 0.68 7.98
C ASP A 73 5.74 -0.06 6.77
N PRO A 74 6.23 0.66 5.75
CA PRO A 74 6.78 0.07 4.54
C PRO A 74 8.11 -0.69 4.75
N GLU A 75 8.80 -0.49 5.87
CA GLU A 75 9.99 -1.27 6.27
C GLU A 75 9.62 -2.62 6.91
N ILE A 76 8.37 -2.79 7.35
CA ILE A 76 7.88 -4.06 7.86
C ILE A 76 7.70 -5.02 6.68
N SER A 77 8.67 -5.91 6.54
CA SER A 77 8.69 -7.01 5.56
C SER A 77 7.58 -8.07 5.76
N ASN A 78 6.82 -7.98 6.86
CA ASN A 78 5.75 -8.91 7.24
C ASN A 78 4.43 -8.15 7.45
N ILE A 79 3.71 -7.89 6.37
CA ILE A 79 2.33 -7.40 6.46
C ILE A 79 1.43 -8.60 6.73
N GLU A 80 0.61 -8.55 7.78
CA GLU A 80 -0.37 -9.61 8.06
C GLU A 80 -1.43 -9.67 6.95
N CYS A 81 -1.72 -10.87 6.48
CA CYS A 81 -2.76 -11.08 5.49
C CYS A 81 -4.13 -10.75 6.10
N PRO A 82 -4.91 -9.84 5.52
CA PRO A 82 -6.18 -9.43 6.12
C PRO A 82 -7.26 -10.52 6.04
N ARG A 83 -6.99 -11.61 5.31
CA ARG A 83 -7.89 -12.76 5.15
C ARG A 83 -7.59 -13.91 6.12
N CYS A 84 -6.33 -14.14 6.48
CA CYS A 84 -5.93 -15.31 7.27
C CYS A 84 -4.95 -14.99 8.41
N GLU A 85 -4.60 -13.72 8.60
CA GLU A 85 -3.73 -13.21 9.67
C GLU A 85 -2.28 -13.75 9.63
N MET A 86 -1.97 -14.62 8.67
CA MET A 86 -0.61 -15.10 8.43
C MET A 86 0.23 -14.03 7.73
N PRO A 87 1.55 -13.98 7.98
CA PRO A 87 2.45 -13.06 7.27
C PRO A 87 2.36 -13.23 5.76
N GLY A 88 2.12 -12.13 5.04
CA GLY A 88 2.19 -12.05 3.58
C GLY A 88 3.37 -11.22 3.13
N ARG A 89 3.75 -11.40 1.86
CA ARG A 89 4.90 -10.71 1.26
C ARG A 89 4.42 -9.68 0.26
N VAL A 90 5.11 -8.55 0.28
CA VAL A 90 4.94 -7.50 -0.72
C VAL A 90 6.06 -7.63 -1.73
N GLU A 91 5.75 -8.25 -2.86
CA GLU A 91 6.69 -8.53 -3.92
C GLU A 91 6.71 -7.37 -4.92
N ARG A 92 7.89 -7.09 -5.49
CA ARG A 92 7.97 -6.24 -6.67
C ARG A 92 7.50 -7.11 -7.84
N PRO A 93 6.54 -6.66 -8.67
CA PRO A 93 6.22 -7.37 -9.90
C PRO A 93 7.52 -7.55 -10.70
N GLU A 94 7.83 -8.79 -11.10
CA GLU A 94 8.89 -9.02 -12.07
C GLU A 94 8.42 -8.48 -13.42
N GLY A 95 8.95 -7.35 -13.83
CA GLY A 95 8.54 -6.64 -15.04
C GLY A 95 8.88 -5.16 -14.94
N GLU A 96 9.74 -4.72 -15.85
CA GLU A 96 10.37 -3.41 -15.89
C GLU A 96 9.37 -2.25 -15.84
N TRP A 97 9.64 -1.29 -14.96
CA TRP A 97 9.21 0.09 -15.12
C TRP A 97 10.46 0.95 -14.90
N GLU A 98 11.27 1.05 -15.97
CA GLU A 98 12.24 2.14 -16.12
C GLU A 98 11.54 3.48 -16.41
#